data_AF-E1QUR3-F1
#
_entry.id   AF-E1QUR3-F1
#
_cell.length_a   1.000
_cell.length_b   1.000
_cell.length_c   1.000
_cell.angle_alpha   90.00
_cell.angle_beta   90.00
_cell.angle_gamma   90.00
#
_symmetry.space_group_name_H-M   'P 1'
#
loop_
_entity.id
_entity.type
_entity.pdbx_description
1 polymer ?
#
loop_
_entity_poly.entity_id
_entity_poly.type
_entity_poly.pdbx_seq_one_letter_code
_entity_poly.pdbx_strand_id
1 'polypeptide(L)'
;MSSRVLAHGIRAVFPAGFDSVANAVRDYDPASNVYFTVLSTSPRVAVAFGQKFFFRIGHYLSCMTLVIERDSETEVRIIAHSGLQLSALSNYGANVDYARDVLDRLSKSLGVDPRDVVEVDYMDVTKSQQLG
;
A
#
# COMPACT_ATOMS: atom_id res chain seq x y z
N MET A 1 -20.79 -1.60 19.11
CA MET A 1 -19.42 -1.83 18.61
C MET A 1 -19.36 -1.28 17.20
N SER A 2 -18.42 -0.39 16.89
CA SER A 2 -18.37 0.27 15.57
C SER A 2 -17.89 -0.74 14.52
N SER A 3 -18.78 -1.11 13.59
CA SER A 3 -18.51 -1.98 12.43
C SER A 3 -17.74 -1.20 11.36
N ARG A 4 -16.48 -0.87 11.62
CA ARG A 4 -15.65 -0.17 10.64
C ARG A 4 -14.97 -1.17 9.73
N VAL A 5 -15.00 -0.90 8.42
CA VAL A 5 -14.14 -1.57 7.45
C VAL A 5 -12.70 -1.30 7.88
N LEU A 6 -11.97 -2.36 8.18
CA LEU A 6 -10.60 -2.23 8.63
C LEU A 6 -9.73 -1.96 7.42
N ALA A 7 -9.06 -0.83 7.46
CA ALA A 7 -8.02 -0.43 6.52
C ALA A 7 -6.75 -0.11 7.30
N HIS A 8 -5.61 -0.46 6.72
CA HIS A 8 -4.30 -0.05 7.17
C HIS A 8 -3.64 0.71 6.04
N GLY A 9 -2.79 1.67 6.38
CA GLY A 9 -1.88 2.14 5.35
C GLY A 9 -0.62 2.75 5.86
N ILE A 10 0.28 2.85 4.89
CA ILE A 10 1.69 3.13 5.08
C ILE A 10 2.05 4.22 4.10
N ARG A 11 2.68 5.28 4.58
CA ARG A 11 3.45 6.21 3.76
C ARG A 11 4.92 5.90 3.99
N ALA A 12 5.69 5.84 2.93
CA ALA A 12 7.13 5.61 2.97
C ALA A 12 7.82 6.36 1.83
N VAL A 13 9.10 6.66 1.99
CA VAL A 13 9.92 7.30 0.96
C VAL A 13 11.08 6.39 0.59
N PHE A 14 11.15 5.98 -0.67
CA PHE A 14 12.28 5.20 -1.18
C PHE A 14 13.36 6.13 -1.75
N PRO A 15 14.64 5.93 -1.40
CA PRO A 15 15.76 6.62 -2.03
C PRO A 15 16.07 6.01 -3.41
N ALA A 16 15.06 5.98 -4.28
CA ALA A 16 15.09 5.42 -5.62
C ALA A 16 14.22 6.27 -6.55
N GLY A 17 14.57 6.29 -7.84
CA GLY A 17 13.83 7.04 -8.85
C GLY A 17 12.46 6.42 -9.16
N PHE A 18 11.52 7.27 -9.60
CA PHE A 18 10.12 6.92 -9.83
C PHE A 18 9.94 5.66 -10.66
N ASP A 19 10.62 5.56 -11.81
CA ASP A 19 10.46 4.44 -12.73
C ASP A 19 10.89 3.11 -12.10
N SER A 20 11.94 3.09 -11.28
CA SER A 20 12.37 1.89 -10.55
C SER A 20 11.31 1.43 -9.55
N VAL A 21 10.75 2.36 -8.77
CA VAL A 21 9.71 2.05 -7.78
C VAL A 21 8.41 1.62 -8.45
N ALA A 22 7.97 2.32 -9.50
CA ALA A 22 6.79 1.99 -10.26
C ALA A 22 6.90 0.60 -10.91
N ASN A 23 8.07 0.27 -11.48
CA ASN A 23 8.34 -1.07 -12.01
C ASN A 23 8.34 -2.12 -10.90
N ALA A 24 8.95 -1.85 -9.73
CA ALA A 24 8.92 -2.79 -8.61
C ALA A 24 7.50 -3.09 -8.10
N VAL A 25 6.59 -2.10 -8.12
CA VAL A 25 5.17 -2.29 -7.81
C VAL A 25 4.48 -3.13 -8.90
N ARG A 26 4.72 -2.81 -10.18
CA ARG A 26 4.13 -3.53 -11.32
C ARG A 26 4.57 -5.00 -11.37
N ASP A 27 5.82 -5.27 -11.02
CA ASP A 27 6.40 -6.62 -11.09
C ASP A 27 6.03 -7.46 -9.85
N TYR A 28 5.38 -6.87 -8.84
CA TYR A 28 4.81 -7.58 -7.71
C TYR A 28 3.31 -7.82 -7.90
N ASP A 29 2.95 -9.04 -8.30
CA ASP A 29 1.56 -9.42 -8.62
C ASP A 29 0.55 -9.03 -7.52
N PRO A 30 0.74 -9.38 -6.23
CA PRO A 30 -0.17 -8.93 -5.17
C PRO A 30 -0.36 -7.41 -5.01
N ALA A 31 0.49 -6.56 -5.56
CA ALA A 31 0.30 -5.10 -5.51
C ALA A 31 -0.43 -4.52 -6.74
N SER A 32 -0.48 -5.27 -7.85
CA SER A 32 -0.88 -4.72 -9.16
C SER A 32 -1.70 -5.65 -10.07
N ASN A 33 -2.05 -6.85 -9.61
CA ASN A 33 -2.74 -7.86 -10.41
C ASN A 33 -4.19 -7.53 -10.81
N VAL A 34 -4.77 -6.42 -10.33
CA VAL A 34 -6.10 -5.95 -10.76
C VAL A 34 -5.99 -4.74 -11.69
N TYR A 35 -5.10 -3.80 -11.39
CA TYR A 35 -4.93 -2.58 -12.19
C TYR A 35 -3.54 -1.98 -11.98
N PHE A 36 -2.97 -1.40 -13.04
CA PHE A 36 -1.77 -0.59 -12.97
C PHE A 36 -1.82 0.48 -14.06
N THR A 37 -1.50 1.72 -13.71
CA THR A 37 -1.34 2.81 -14.67
C THR A 37 -0.31 3.82 -14.18
N VAL A 38 0.30 4.53 -15.12
CA VAL A 38 1.15 5.71 -14.85
C VAL A 38 0.47 6.93 -15.43
N LEU A 39 0.13 7.88 -14.56
CA LEU A 39 -0.43 9.17 -14.92
C LEU A 39 0.71 10.12 -15.27
N SER A 40 0.67 10.68 -16.48
CA SER A 40 1.66 11.65 -16.98
C SER A 40 1.40 13.07 -16.44
N THR A 41 1.32 13.19 -15.11
CA THR A 41 1.20 14.45 -14.39
C THR A 41 2.57 14.97 -13.94
N SER A 42 2.63 16.18 -13.38
CA SER A 42 3.81 16.69 -12.67
C SER A 42 3.40 17.04 -11.24
N PRO A 43 3.89 16.32 -10.21
CA PRO A 43 4.76 15.14 -10.30
C PRO A 43 4.08 13.93 -10.97
N ARG A 44 4.86 12.99 -11.51
CA ARG A 44 4.32 11.73 -12.06
C ARG A 44 3.73 10.88 -10.93
N VAL A 45 2.65 10.16 -11.24
CA VAL A 45 1.99 9.27 -10.28
C VAL A 45 1.72 7.92 -10.94
N ALA A 46 2.15 6.82 -10.31
CA ALA A 46 1.68 5.49 -10.66
C ALA A 46 0.59 5.06 -9.66
N VAL A 47 -0.47 4.45 -10.18
CA VAL A 47 -1.56 3.90 -9.38
C VAL A 47 -1.63 2.41 -9.67
N ALA A 48 -1.48 1.61 -8.62
CA ALA A 48 -1.63 0.17 -8.67
C ALA A 48 -2.75 -0.29 -7.75
N PHE A 49 -3.45 -1.33 -8.17
CA PHE A 49 -4.46 -2.02 -7.38
C PHE A 49 -4.23 -3.52 -7.49
N GLY A 50 -4.12 -4.18 -6.35
CA GLY A 50 -3.88 -5.61 -6.25
C GLY A 50 -4.80 -6.28 -5.24
N GLN A 51 -4.89 -7.59 -5.35
CA GLN A 51 -5.61 -8.46 -4.44
C GLN A 51 -4.79 -9.68 -4.03
N LYS A 52 -4.97 -10.13 -2.80
CA LYS A 52 -4.32 -11.32 -2.23
C LYS A 52 -5.25 -12.05 -1.28
N PHE A 53 -5.29 -13.38 -1.38
CA PHE A 53 -6.08 -14.20 -0.46
C PHE A 53 -5.37 -14.38 0.88
N PHE A 54 -6.10 -14.20 1.98
CA PHE A 54 -5.60 -14.43 3.34
C PHE A 54 -6.37 -15.57 4.01
N PHE A 55 -5.73 -16.74 4.13
CA PHE A 55 -6.32 -17.96 4.69
C PHE A 55 -6.94 -17.75 6.07
N ARG A 56 -6.29 -16.99 6.96
CA ARG A 56 -6.75 -16.75 8.35
C ARG A 56 -8.13 -16.06 8.45
N ILE A 57 -8.54 -15.35 7.41
CA ILE A 57 -9.85 -14.68 7.33
C ILE A 57 -10.71 -15.22 6.19
N GLY A 58 -10.23 -16.25 5.47
CA GLY A 58 -10.95 -16.89 4.37
C GLY A 58 -11.38 -15.92 3.27
N HIS A 59 -10.65 -14.82 3.03
CA HIS A 59 -11.10 -13.74 2.16
C HIS A 59 -9.94 -13.08 1.39
N TYR A 60 -10.24 -12.54 0.21
CA TYR A 60 -9.33 -11.67 -0.56
C TYR A 60 -9.31 -10.26 -0.01
N LEU A 61 -8.13 -9.74 0.30
CA LEU A 61 -7.96 -8.32 0.59
C LEU A 61 -7.58 -7.58 -0.67
N SER A 62 -7.88 -6.29 -0.68
CA SER A 62 -7.47 -5.36 -1.71
C SER A 62 -6.38 -4.43 -1.19
N CYS A 63 -5.45 -4.05 -2.06
CA CYS A 63 -4.40 -3.10 -1.77
C CYS A 63 -4.32 -2.07 -2.89
N MET A 64 -4.39 -0.78 -2.55
CA MET A 64 -4.03 0.31 -3.43
C MET A 64 -2.61 0.77 -3.12
N THR A 65 -1.79 0.94 -4.13
CA THR A 65 -0.45 1.51 -4.01
C THR A 65 -0.33 2.72 -4.92
N LEU A 66 -0.06 3.87 -4.33
CA LEU A 66 0.29 5.10 -5.05
C LEU A 66 1.79 5.27 -5.00
N VAL A 67 2.40 5.52 -6.15
CA VAL A 67 3.82 5.87 -6.28
C VAL A 67 3.86 7.30 -6.80
N ILE A 68 4.49 8.21 -6.06
CA ILE A 68 4.50 9.64 -6.34
C ILE A 68 5.95 10.09 -6.49
N GLU A 69 6.27 10.66 -7.65
CA GLU A 69 7.61 11.18 -7.94
C GLU A 69 7.98 12.33 -6.99
N ARG A 70 9.22 12.32 -6.49
CA ARG A 70 9.75 13.36 -5.60
C ARG A 70 11.24 13.62 -5.85
N ASP A 71 11.56 14.44 -6.85
CA ASP A 71 12.93 14.77 -7.25
C ASP A 71 13.81 13.53 -7.47
N SER A 72 14.70 13.22 -6.52
CA SER A 72 15.61 12.06 -6.55
C SER A 72 15.11 10.86 -5.74
N GLU A 73 13.98 11.01 -5.06
CA GLU A 73 13.32 10.00 -4.24
C GLU A 73 11.92 9.71 -4.79
N THR A 74 11.25 8.73 -4.21
CA THR A 74 9.88 8.39 -4.58
C THR A 74 9.08 8.10 -3.32
N GLU A 75 7.96 8.79 -3.17
CA GLU A 75 7.01 8.50 -2.11
C GLU A 75 6.09 7.36 -2.54
N VAL A 76 5.81 6.44 -1.61
CA VAL A 76 4.84 5.37 -1.80
C VAL A 76 3.79 5.44 -0.70
N ARG A 77 2.53 5.37 -1.09
CA ARG A 77 1.39 5.23 -0.18
C ARG A 77 0.70 3.90 -0.44
N ILE A 78 0.62 3.05 0.58
CA ILE A 78 0.04 1.71 0.50
C ILE A 78 -1.20 1.71 1.38
N ILE A 79 -2.36 1.33 0.84
CA ILE A 79 -3.61 1.23 1.58
C ILE A 79 -4.17 -0.17 1.34
N ALA A 80 -4.18 -1.00 2.38
CA ALA A 80 -4.79 -2.32 2.34
C ALA A 80 -6.12 -2.30 3.08
N HIS A 81 -7.15 -2.91 2.49
CA HIS A 81 -8.46 -3.03 3.12
C HIS A 81 -9.11 -4.38 2.80
N SER A 82 -9.92 -4.85 3.74
CA SER A 82 -10.62 -6.14 3.63
C SER A 82 -11.91 -6.06 2.81
N GLY A 83 -12.51 -4.87 2.69
CA GLY A 83 -13.83 -4.70 2.05
C GLY A 83 -15.00 -5.31 2.84
N LEU A 84 -14.69 -6.05 3.91
CA LEU A 84 -15.65 -6.61 4.85
C LEU A 84 -15.84 -5.69 6.05
N GLN A 85 -17.05 -5.71 6.63
CA GLN A 85 -17.28 -5.15 7.97
C GLN A 85 -16.73 -6.12 9.02
N LEU A 86 -15.41 -6.12 9.19
CA LEU A 86 -14.73 -6.93 10.21
C LEU A 86 -14.51 -6.12 11.49
N SER A 87 -14.66 -6.78 12.63
CA SER A 87 -14.09 -6.30 13.89
C SER A 87 -12.57 -6.46 13.89
N ALA A 88 -11.85 -5.70 14.73
CA ALA A 88 -10.40 -5.85 14.88
C ALA A 88 -9.98 -7.30 15.16
N LEU A 89 -10.79 -8.02 15.95
CA LEU A 89 -10.60 -9.42 16.33
C LEU A 89 -10.75 -10.38 15.15
N SER A 90 -11.66 -10.09 14.22
CA SER A 90 -11.95 -10.97 13.08
C SER A 90 -11.07 -10.69 11.86
N ASN A 91 -10.32 -9.60 11.85
CA ASN A 91 -9.34 -9.30 10.80
C ASN A 91 -7.96 -9.90 11.07
N TYR A 92 -7.64 -10.23 12.34
CA TYR A 92 -6.37 -10.85 12.74
C TYR A 92 -5.11 -10.16 12.15
N GLY A 93 -5.14 -8.84 11.97
CA GLY A 93 -4.03 -8.07 11.39
C GLY A 93 -3.85 -8.20 9.86
N ALA A 94 -4.80 -8.78 9.13
CA ALA A 94 -4.64 -9.07 7.71
C ALA A 94 -4.28 -7.87 6.83
N ASN A 95 -4.96 -6.75 7.03
CA ASN A 95 -4.66 -5.53 6.28
C ASN A 95 -3.27 -4.96 6.60
N VAL A 96 -2.84 -5.02 7.88
CA VAL A 96 -1.51 -4.55 8.31
C VAL A 96 -0.43 -5.38 7.63
N ASP A 97 -0.56 -6.71 7.71
CA ASP A 97 0.40 -7.62 7.10
C ASP A 97 0.43 -7.48 5.59
N TYR A 98 -0.70 -7.21 4.94
CA TYR A 98 -0.71 -7.01 3.49
C TYR A 98 0.05 -5.74 3.08
N ALA A 99 -0.22 -4.61 3.75
CA ALA A 99 0.48 -3.37 3.43
C ALA A 99 1.98 -3.48 3.71
N ARG A 100 2.37 -4.14 4.81
CA ARG A 100 3.78 -4.41 5.13
C ARG A 100 4.44 -5.38 4.14
N ASP A 101 3.74 -6.43 3.73
CA ASP A 101 4.22 -7.37 2.71
C ASP A 101 4.51 -6.67 1.38
N VAL A 102 3.67 -5.71 0.97
CA VAL A 102 3.96 -4.86 -0.20
C VAL A 102 5.20 -4.01 0.05
N LEU A 103 5.30 -3.29 1.18
CA LEU A 103 6.46 -2.45 1.49
C LEU A 103 7.78 -3.25 1.52
N ASP A 104 7.79 -4.39 2.21
CA ASP A 104 8.93 -5.29 2.34
C ASP A 104 9.37 -5.84 0.99
N ARG A 105 8.40 -6.14 0.12
CA ARG A 105 8.70 -6.63 -1.23
C ARG A 105 9.32 -5.52 -2.09
N LEU A 106 8.86 -4.28 -1.96
CA LEU A 106 9.47 -3.13 -2.62
C LEU A 106 10.91 -2.91 -2.14
N SER A 107 11.14 -2.90 -0.81
CA SER A 107 12.50 -2.78 -0.24
C SER A 107 13.44 -3.86 -0.80
N LYS A 108 13.01 -5.13 -0.76
CA LYS A 108 13.79 -6.26 -1.28
C LYS A 108 14.08 -6.16 -2.77
N SER A 109 13.11 -5.71 -3.56
CA SER A 109 13.24 -5.57 -5.03
C SER A 109 14.20 -4.44 -5.40
N LEU A 110 14.10 -3.31 -4.68
CA LEU A 110 14.91 -2.12 -4.93
C LEU A 110 16.32 -2.20 -4.30
N GLY A 111 16.52 -3.11 -3.34
CA GLY A 111 17.78 -3.25 -2.62
C GLY A 111 18.08 -2.08 -1.68
N VAL A 112 17.05 -1.32 -1.29
CA VAL A 112 17.17 -0.15 -0.41
C VAL A 112 16.01 -0.11 0.57
N ASP A 113 16.30 0.34 1.80
CA ASP A 113 15.28 0.51 2.83
C ASP A 113 14.51 1.82 2.67
N PRO A 114 13.18 1.81 2.90
CA PRO A 114 12.38 3.02 2.93
C PRO A 114 12.71 3.89 4.15
N ARG A 115 12.53 5.19 3.99
CA ARG A 115 12.64 6.23 5.02
C ARG A 115 11.26 6.82 5.33
N ASP A 116 11.19 7.60 6.40
CA ASP A 116 9.99 8.35 6.80
C ASP A 116 8.71 7.49 6.82
N VAL A 117 8.85 6.25 7.31
CA VAL A 117 7.75 5.29 7.36
C VAL A 117 6.74 5.72 8.41
N VAL A 118 5.51 6.01 7.95
CA VAL A 118 4.36 6.34 8.78
C VAL A 118 3.29 5.28 8.56
N GLU A 119 2.87 4.61 9.63
CA GLU A 119 1.79 3.63 9.61
C GLU A 119 0.55 4.18 10.30
N VAL A 120 -0.63 3.95 9.71
CA VAL A 120 -1.92 4.42 10.22
C VAL A 120 -2.90 3.26 10.31
N ASP A 121 -3.08 2.76 11.52
CA ASP A 121 -4.06 1.73 11.84
C ASP A 121 -5.49 2.27 11.83
N TYR A 122 -6.44 1.41 11.42
CA TYR A 122 -7.87 1.72 11.42
C TYR A 122 -8.16 3.01 10.65
N MET A 123 -7.60 3.10 9.45
CA MET A 123 -7.66 4.30 8.63
C MET A 123 -9.12 4.66 8.31
N ASP A 124 -9.44 5.93 8.51
CA ASP A 124 -10.62 6.60 7.98
C ASP A 124 -10.16 7.91 7.31
N VAL A 125 -11.12 8.64 6.72
CA VAL A 125 -10.81 9.87 5.98
C VAL A 125 -10.22 10.97 6.87
N THR A 126 -10.45 10.97 8.19
CA THR A 126 -9.87 11.99 9.08
C THR A 126 -8.41 11.65 9.40
N LYS A 127 -8.08 10.36 9.51
CA LYS A 127 -6.70 9.90 9.70
C LYS A 127 -5.87 9.87 8.42
N SER A 128 -6.49 9.84 7.24
CA SER A 128 -5.74 9.78 5.97
C SER A 128 -4.83 10.98 5.75
N GLN A 129 -5.09 12.10 6.43
CA GLN A 129 -4.22 13.28 6.44
C GLN A 129 -2.82 13.00 7.01
N GLN A 130 -2.66 11.95 7.82
CA GLN A 130 -1.36 11.54 8.36
C GLN A 130 -0.46 10.88 7.30
N LEU A 131 -1.04 10.50 6.16
CA LEU A 131 -0.29 10.07 4.97
C LEU A 131 -0.01 11.24 4.01
N GLY A 132 -0.45 12.45 4.34
CA GLY A 132 -0.42 13.66 3.52
C GLY A 132 0.87 14.44 3.64
#